data_AF-A0A2V8MED3-F1
#
_entry.id   AF-A0A2V8MED3-F1
#
_cell.length_a   1.000
_cell.length_b   1.000
_cell.length_c   1.000
_cell.angle_alpha   90.00
_cell.angle_beta   90.00
_cell.angle_gamma   90.00
#
_symmetry.space_group_name_H-M   'P 1'
#
loop_
_entity.id
_entity.type
_entity.pdbx_description
1 polymer ?
#
loop_
_entity_poly.entity_id
_entity_poly.type
_entity_poly.pdbx_seq_one_letter_code
_entity_poly.pdbx_strand_id
1 'polypeptide(L)'
;EASGYRAAASAGLSSPMQVPTDFRDMIRTRSAETGIVRADDLEMAAERNGFVRRVLHYYVPCVVRGRMVAVIGLGRSGDGALLSSEDVEILRMVSGYIAVAIENSLLYQEQQQRAAELELLKEFNESIVESINVGLMAVDLDGRITRLNSALEEIFSLARDEAVGEKAEELFAEDFADTLHQVLGPEGWQLRQTRQIYKLHTATRAGRSLILNIALAPLWADSDEQTGSLVVFEDVTERLQLEEQLQQRERLSSIGLLAAGVAHEVNTPLTGVSSYTQMLLNMLPENDPKHALLQKVHRQADRATEIVNNLLNFSRTGSAAEFNGIDIHRVLDDTLQLLEPQLRRSQIEIIREYTDNLPQVYGNSVKLQQVFTNLILNARDSIANGNGRITLATRNGDD
;
A
#
# COMPACT_ATOMS: atom_id res chain seq x y z
N GLU A 1 23.88 39.50 -6.50
CA GLU A 1 24.48 40.66 -7.20
C GLU A 1 26.00 40.57 -7.12
N ALA A 2 26.70 40.91 -8.18
CA ALA A 2 28.15 40.68 -8.35
C ALA A 2 29.05 41.43 -7.34
N SER A 3 28.52 42.39 -6.57
CA SER A 3 29.21 43.15 -5.51
C SER A 3 29.10 42.54 -4.10
N GLY A 4 28.13 41.65 -3.86
CA GLY A 4 27.78 41.15 -2.53
C GLY A 4 27.14 42.17 -1.56
N TYR A 5 26.92 43.42 -1.99
CA TYR A 5 26.29 44.49 -1.21
C TYR A 5 25.15 45.13 -2.00
N ARG A 6 24.03 45.40 -1.32
CA ARG A 6 22.87 46.13 -1.84
C ARG A 6 22.54 47.32 -0.96
N ALA A 7 21.95 48.36 -1.52
CA ALA A 7 21.41 49.47 -0.72
C ALA A 7 20.26 48.95 0.16
N ALA A 8 20.48 48.89 1.48
CA ALA A 8 19.48 48.39 2.43
C ALA A 8 18.47 49.48 2.83
N ALA A 9 18.94 50.73 2.99
CA ALA A 9 18.11 51.90 3.27
C ALA A 9 18.82 53.17 2.75
N SER A 10 18.05 54.18 2.38
CA SER A 10 18.56 55.50 2.01
C SER A 10 17.64 56.60 2.51
N ALA A 11 18.22 57.75 2.84
CA ALA A 11 17.50 58.96 3.21
C ALA A 11 18.18 60.17 2.58
N GLY A 12 17.41 61.11 2.04
CA GLY A 12 17.95 62.32 1.41
C GLY A 12 18.64 62.11 0.04
N LEU A 13 18.53 60.93 -0.57
CA LEU A 13 19.00 60.66 -1.93
C LEU A 13 17.85 60.86 -2.92
N SER A 14 18.10 61.61 -4.00
CA SER A 14 17.12 61.86 -5.08
C SER A 14 16.99 60.71 -6.08
N SER A 15 17.96 59.78 -6.12
CA SER A 15 17.98 58.62 -7.02
C SER A 15 18.52 57.38 -6.28
N PRO A 16 18.09 56.16 -6.65
CA PRO A 16 18.61 54.93 -6.07
C PRO A 16 20.11 54.78 -6.38
N MET A 17 20.90 54.50 -5.35
CA MET A 17 22.34 54.34 -5.47
C MET A 17 22.69 52.99 -6.11
N GLN A 18 23.41 53.01 -7.22
CA GLN A 18 24.03 51.81 -7.78
C GLN A 18 25.35 51.54 -7.07
N VAL A 19 25.50 50.35 -6.51
CA VAL A 19 26.72 49.92 -5.82
C VAL A 19 27.68 49.30 -6.86
N PRO A 20 28.91 49.81 -7.03
CA PRO A 20 29.90 49.22 -7.92
C PRO A 20 30.23 47.77 -7.56
N THR A 21 30.65 46.96 -8.54
CA THR A 21 30.97 45.54 -8.34
C THR A 21 32.20 45.31 -7.45
N ASP A 22 33.14 46.25 -7.43
CA ASP A 22 34.39 46.25 -6.66
C ASP A 22 34.29 47.02 -5.32
N PHE A 23 33.09 47.51 -4.98
CA PHE A 23 32.88 48.41 -3.83
C PHE A 23 33.39 47.83 -2.50
N ARG A 24 33.19 46.54 -2.27
CA ARG A 24 33.61 45.86 -1.04
C ARG A 24 35.12 45.93 -0.82
N ASP A 25 35.89 45.57 -1.85
CA ASP A 25 37.35 45.48 -1.74
C ASP A 25 37.97 46.87 -1.67
N MET A 26 37.38 47.83 -2.38
CA MET A 26 37.75 49.24 -2.33
C MET A 26 37.61 49.82 -0.91
N ILE A 27 36.45 49.65 -0.27
CA ILE A 27 36.23 50.14 1.11
C ILE A 27 37.10 49.39 2.11
N ARG A 28 37.25 48.06 1.97
CA ARG A 28 38.06 47.24 2.88
C ARG A 28 39.54 47.65 2.87
N THR A 29 40.10 47.91 1.69
CA THR A 29 41.52 48.28 1.54
C THR A 29 41.79 49.65 2.16
N ARG A 30 40.96 50.65 1.85
CA ARG A 30 41.16 52.03 2.35
C ARG A 30 40.82 52.19 3.83
N SER A 31 39.80 51.48 4.33
CA SER A 31 39.43 51.54 5.75
C SER A 31 40.47 50.93 6.68
N ALA A 32 41.31 50.01 6.19
CA ALA A 32 42.41 49.44 6.97
C ALA A 32 43.47 50.51 7.35
N GLU A 33 43.58 51.59 6.57
CA GLU A 33 44.56 52.67 6.78
C GLU A 33 43.99 53.81 7.64
N THR A 34 42.72 54.20 7.42
CA THR A 34 42.15 55.44 7.99
C THR A 34 40.85 55.24 8.77
N GLY A 35 40.29 54.01 8.80
CA GLY A 35 39.03 53.66 9.43
C GLY A 35 37.79 54.14 8.66
N ILE A 36 37.61 55.46 8.50
CA ILE A 36 36.53 56.03 7.67
C ILE A 36 37.11 56.41 6.32
N VAL A 37 36.50 55.90 5.25
CA VAL A 37 36.94 56.16 3.88
C VAL A 37 36.25 57.42 3.37
N ARG A 38 37.02 58.42 2.96
CA ARG A 38 36.47 59.61 2.31
C ARG A 38 36.37 59.36 0.82
N ALA A 39 35.38 59.94 0.16
CA ALA A 39 35.20 59.79 -1.27
C ALA A 39 36.44 60.27 -2.05
N ASP A 40 37.17 61.25 -1.53
CA ASP A 40 38.38 61.79 -2.16
C ASP A 40 39.55 60.79 -2.15
N ASP A 41 39.54 59.82 -1.23
CA ASP A 41 40.52 58.73 -1.14
C ASP A 41 40.16 57.54 -2.04
N LEU A 42 38.96 57.58 -2.63
CA LEU A 42 38.49 56.59 -3.60
C LEU A 42 38.78 57.10 -5.01
N GLU A 43 39.75 56.47 -5.68
CA GLU A 43 39.95 56.59 -7.13
C GLU A 43 38.83 55.85 -7.87
N MET A 44 37.59 56.31 -7.70
CA MET A 44 36.49 55.84 -8.54
C MET A 44 36.79 56.27 -9.97
N ALA A 45 36.87 55.30 -10.89
CA ALA A 45 37.09 55.52 -12.31
C ALA A 45 36.29 56.74 -12.80
N ALA A 46 37.02 57.84 -12.99
CA ALA A 46 36.47 59.10 -13.39
C ALA A 46 36.10 59.00 -14.88
N GLU A 47 34.83 58.78 -15.19
CA GLU A 47 34.31 59.21 -16.48
C GLU A 47 33.01 60.00 -16.35
N ARG A 48 33.14 61.27 -16.77
CA ARG A 48 32.12 62.12 -17.42
C ARG A 48 31.01 62.70 -16.55
N ASN A 49 31.35 63.76 -15.82
CA ASN A 49 30.89 65.14 -16.09
C ASN A 49 31.09 66.00 -14.84
N GLY A 50 31.52 67.25 -15.07
CA GLY A 50 31.99 68.18 -14.05
C GLY A 50 31.03 68.42 -12.88
N PHE A 51 31.62 68.79 -11.74
CA PHE A 51 30.98 69.49 -10.63
C PHE A 51 29.57 69.01 -10.24
N VAL A 52 29.37 67.70 -10.10
CA VAL A 52 28.24 67.18 -9.32
C VAL A 52 28.76 66.88 -7.92
N ARG A 53 28.23 67.61 -6.92
CA ARG A 53 28.42 67.35 -5.49
C ARG A 53 28.27 65.83 -5.28
N ARG A 54 29.35 65.09 -4.95
CA ARG A 54 29.24 63.66 -4.64
C ARG A 54 28.24 63.55 -3.49
N VAL A 55 27.13 62.85 -3.72
CA VAL A 55 25.99 62.83 -2.78
C VAL A 55 26.38 62.18 -1.45
N LEU A 56 27.33 61.25 -1.50
CA LEU A 56 28.00 60.67 -0.34
C LEU A 56 29.48 61.06 -0.35
N HIS A 57 29.98 61.50 0.80
CA HIS A 57 31.35 61.94 1.02
C HIS A 57 32.13 61.06 1.99
N TYR A 58 31.45 60.38 2.93
CA TYR A 58 32.05 59.48 3.90
C TYR A 58 31.46 58.09 3.79
N TYR A 59 32.30 57.08 3.89
CA TYR A 59 31.93 55.67 3.97
C TYR A 59 32.48 55.10 5.26
N VAL A 60 31.57 54.76 6.18
CA VAL A 60 31.91 54.24 7.50
C VAL A 60 31.66 52.73 7.48
N PRO A 61 32.72 51.90 7.49
CA PRO A 61 32.55 50.46 7.55
C PRO A 61 32.03 50.04 8.91
N CYS A 62 31.02 49.17 8.91
CA CYS A 62 30.50 48.49 10.08
C CYS A 62 31.21 47.13 10.16
N VAL A 63 32.14 46.99 11.10
CA VAL A 63 33.01 45.81 11.21
C VAL A 63 32.80 45.15 12.57
N VAL A 64 32.56 43.84 12.58
CA VAL A 64 32.59 43.01 13.80
C VAL A 64 33.60 41.89 13.60
N ARG A 65 34.48 41.65 14.59
CA ARG A 65 35.49 40.57 14.57
C ARG A 65 36.32 40.52 13.28
N GLY A 66 36.65 41.69 12.72
CA GLY A 66 37.43 41.80 11.48
C GLY A 66 36.66 41.56 10.18
N ARG A 67 35.36 41.27 10.24
CA ARG A 67 34.47 41.14 9.07
C ARG A 67 33.59 42.38 8.92
N MET A 68 33.65 43.00 7.75
CA MET A 68 32.73 44.08 7.38
C MET A 68 31.37 43.48 7.03
N VAL A 69 30.32 43.90 7.76
CA VAL A 69 28.94 43.43 7.61
C VAL A 69 28.02 44.45 6.95
N ALA A 70 28.37 45.74 7.02
CA ALA A 70 27.66 46.83 6.37
C ALA A 70 28.59 48.03 6.13
N VAL A 71 28.13 48.99 5.34
CA VAL A 71 28.80 50.28 5.14
C VAL A 71 27.75 51.38 5.25
N ILE A 72 28.02 52.40 6.06
CA ILE A 72 27.17 53.60 6.18
C ILE A 72 27.76 54.67 5.27
N GLY A 73 26.99 55.10 4.27
CA GLY A 73 27.32 56.23 3.42
C GLY A 73 26.72 57.52 3.98
N LEU A 74 27.52 58.58 4.12
CA LEU A 74 27.06 59.89 4.60
C LEU A 74 27.48 61.00 3.64
N GLY A 75 26.57 61.95 3.43
CA GLY A 75 26.87 63.21 2.73
C GLY A 75 27.68 64.17 3.59
N ARG A 76 27.87 65.40 3.09
CA ARG A 76 28.41 66.51 3.89
C ARG A 76 27.35 67.02 4.87
N SER A 77 27.78 67.80 5.86
CA SER A 77 26.86 68.50 6.78
C SER A 77 25.91 69.44 6.01
N GLY A 78 24.80 69.85 6.63
CA GLY A 78 23.76 70.68 6.00
C GLY A 78 24.22 72.05 5.49
N ASP A 79 25.28 72.59 6.12
CA ASP A 79 26.01 73.80 5.70
C ASP A 79 27.08 73.54 4.63
N GLY A 80 27.28 72.27 4.24
CA GLY A 80 28.27 71.83 3.28
C GLY A 80 29.67 71.60 3.87
N ALA A 81 29.84 71.72 5.20
CA ALA A 81 31.11 71.50 5.88
C ALA A 81 31.51 70.01 5.93
N LEU A 82 32.81 69.78 6.11
CA LEU A 82 33.36 68.47 6.43
C LEU A 82 33.02 68.12 7.89
N LEU A 83 32.79 66.83 8.16
CA LEU A 83 32.61 66.31 9.51
C LEU A 83 33.84 66.61 10.37
N SER A 84 33.61 67.02 11.62
CA SER A 84 34.66 67.24 12.60
C SER A 84 35.28 65.92 13.08
N SER A 85 36.39 66.01 13.82
CA SER A 85 36.99 64.83 14.46
C SER A 85 36.05 64.17 15.48
N GLU A 86 35.23 64.96 16.18
CA GLU A 86 34.24 64.46 17.14
C GLU A 86 33.11 63.70 16.44
N ASP A 87 32.61 64.23 15.31
CA ASP A 87 31.61 63.54 14.48
C ASP A 87 32.14 62.19 13.97
N VAL A 88 33.41 62.15 13.55
CA VAL A 88 34.08 60.93 13.07
C VAL A 88 34.22 59.89 14.18
N GLU A 89 34.53 60.29 15.42
CA GLU A 89 34.58 59.39 16.57
C GLU A 89 33.21 58.83 16.93
N ILE A 90 32.17 59.67 16.95
CA ILE A 90 30.79 59.24 17.18
C ILE A 90 30.36 58.22 16.11
N LEU A 91 30.66 58.48 14.84
CA LEU A 91 30.34 57.56 13.75
C LEU A 91 31.04 56.21 13.86
N ARG A 92 32.29 56.18 14.35
CA ARG A 92 33.00 54.92 14.61
C ARG A 92 32.36 54.12 15.74
N MET A 93 31.90 54.78 16.81
CA MET A 93 31.20 54.10 17.90
C MET A 93 29.85 53.54 17.42
N VAL A 94 29.06 54.37 16.75
CA VAL A 94 27.74 54.01 16.22
C VAL A 94 27.85 52.90 15.18
N SER A 95 28.86 52.94 14.29
CA SER A 95 29.07 51.89 13.30
C SER A 95 29.40 50.54 13.95
N GLY A 96 30.14 50.53 15.06
CA GLY A 96 30.38 49.31 15.85
C GLY A 96 29.09 48.70 16.40
N TYR A 97 28.22 49.51 17.01
CA TYR A 97 26.93 49.03 17.52
C TYR A 97 25.99 48.54 16.40
N ILE A 98 25.94 49.27 15.28
CA ILE A 98 25.16 48.87 14.10
C ILE A 98 25.70 47.55 13.53
N ALA A 99 27.01 47.39 13.46
CA ALA A 99 27.65 46.16 12.98
C ALA A 99 27.21 44.95 13.83
N VAL A 100 27.25 45.08 15.15
CA VAL A 100 26.80 44.02 16.08
C VAL A 100 25.31 43.74 15.93
N ALA A 101 24.47 44.77 15.83
CA ALA A 101 23.03 44.60 15.66
C ALA A 101 22.68 43.87 14.35
N ILE A 102 23.35 44.22 13.25
CA ILE A 102 23.17 43.56 11.95
C ILE A 102 23.66 42.11 12.00
N GLU A 103 24.83 41.85 12.59
CA GLU A 103 25.36 40.49 12.73
C GLU A 103 24.41 39.61 13.56
N ASN A 104 23.94 40.10 14.71
CA ASN A 104 22.99 39.37 15.54
C ASN A 104 21.67 39.11 14.81
N SER A 105 21.14 40.08 14.07
CA SER A 105 19.92 39.90 13.28
C SER A 105 20.09 38.84 12.19
N LEU A 106 21.22 38.84 11.48
CA LEU A 106 21.51 37.86 10.43
C LEU A 106 21.70 36.46 11.01
N LEU A 107 22.44 36.35 12.12
CA LEU A 107 22.64 35.07 12.83
C LEU A 107 21.31 34.50 13.33
N TYR A 108 20.45 35.35 13.90
CA TYR A 108 19.14 34.93 14.37
C TYR A 108 18.24 34.44 13.21
N GLN A 109 18.25 35.14 12.08
CA GLN A 109 17.53 34.71 10.87
C GLN A 109 18.05 33.37 10.34
N GLU A 110 19.38 33.18 10.27
CA GLU A 110 19.98 31.92 9.83
C GLU A 110 19.62 30.76 10.77
N GLN A 111 19.65 30.99 12.08
CA GLN A 111 19.25 30.00 13.07
C GLN A 111 17.77 29.61 12.94
N GLN A 112 16.88 30.59 12.78
CA GLN A 112 15.46 30.34 12.54
C GLN A 112 15.23 29.55 11.25
N GLN A 113 15.95 29.88 10.19
CA GLN A 113 15.84 29.17 8.91
C GLN A 113 16.29 27.71 9.03
N ARG A 114 17.42 27.44 9.71
CA ARG A 114 17.90 26.07 9.97
C ARG A 114 16.94 25.28 10.87
N ALA A 115 16.36 25.93 11.88
CA ALA A 115 15.38 25.28 12.76
C ALA A 115 14.13 24.87 11.98
N ALA A 116 13.60 25.76 11.14
CA ALA A 116 12.46 25.48 10.27
C ALA A 116 12.75 24.38 9.25
N GLU A 117 13.97 24.35 8.69
CA GLU A 117 14.39 23.29 7.75
C GLU A 117 14.46 21.91 8.44
N LEU A 118 14.99 21.86 9.66
CA LEU A 118 15.03 20.63 10.46
C LEU A 118 13.64 20.15 10.85
N GLU A 119 12.75 21.07 11.22
CA GLU A 119 11.36 20.75 11.54
C GLU A 119 10.62 20.19 10.33
N LEU A 120 10.75 20.84 9.17
CA LEU A 120 10.18 20.35 7.91
C LEU A 120 10.72 18.97 7.52
N LEU A 121 12.03 18.74 7.66
CA LEU A 121 12.64 17.45 7.38
C LEU A 121 12.12 16.36 8.32
N LYS A 122 11.93 16.69 9.60
CA LYS A 122 11.38 15.77 10.60
C LYS A 122 9.93 15.41 10.27
N GLU A 123 9.07 16.40 10.00
CA GLU A 123 7.68 16.20 9.61
C GLU A 123 7.56 15.39 8.31
N PHE A 124 8.42 15.66 7.33
CA PHE A 124 8.46 14.92 6.08
C PHE A 124 8.81 13.44 6.31
N ASN A 125 9.83 13.15 7.11
CA ASN A 125 10.21 11.78 7.45
C ASN A 125 9.12 11.05 8.24
N GLU A 126 8.50 11.70 9.22
CA GLU A 126 7.38 11.13 9.98
C GLU A 126 6.19 10.84 9.07
N SER A 127 5.88 11.77 8.16
CA SER A 127 4.80 11.58 7.17
C SER A 127 5.07 10.40 6.24
N ILE A 128 6.32 10.18 5.79
CA ILE A 128 6.66 9.00 4.98
C ILE A 128 6.43 7.71 5.75
N VAL A 129 6.90 7.65 7.01
CA VAL A 129 6.76 6.46 7.86
C VAL A 129 5.29 6.16 8.16
N GLU A 130 4.47 7.19 8.37
CA GLU A 130 3.04 7.04 8.67
C GLU A 130 2.15 6.84 7.43
N SER A 131 2.63 7.13 6.21
CA SER A 131 1.83 7.02 4.98
C SER A 131 2.10 5.77 4.15
N ILE A 132 3.14 5.01 4.49
CA ILE A 132 3.47 3.77 3.78
C ILE A 132 2.52 2.64 4.19
N ASN A 133 1.98 1.91 3.20
CA ASN A 133 1.10 0.75 3.40
C ASN A 133 1.87 -0.54 3.79
N VAL A 134 2.92 -0.38 4.60
CA VAL A 134 3.78 -1.46 5.09
C VAL A 134 3.93 -1.24 6.59
N GLY A 135 3.68 -2.27 7.39
CA GLY A 135 3.84 -2.18 8.83
C GLY A 135 5.31 -2.00 9.18
N LEU A 136 5.63 -0.98 9.98
CA LEU A 136 6.97 -0.73 10.48
C LEU A 136 6.94 -0.78 12.00
N MET A 137 7.91 -1.49 12.58
CA MET A 137 8.11 -1.59 14.02
C MET A 137 9.60 -1.47 14.33
N ALA A 138 9.96 -0.55 15.20
CA ALA A 138 11.32 -0.46 15.73
C ALA A 138 11.33 -1.03 17.16
N VAL A 139 12.33 -1.85 17.46
CA VAL A 139 12.55 -2.41 18.80
C VAL A 139 13.97 -2.11 19.27
N ASP A 140 14.16 -2.04 20.59
CA ASP A 140 15.49 -1.97 21.21
C ASP A 140 16.19 -3.34 21.23
N LEU A 141 17.39 -3.40 21.83
CA LEU A 141 18.19 -4.64 21.94
C LEU A 141 17.54 -5.70 22.86
N ASP A 142 16.62 -5.31 23.74
CA ASP A 142 15.86 -6.19 24.63
C ASP A 142 14.53 -6.64 24.00
N GLY A 143 14.23 -6.19 22.78
CA GLY A 143 13.01 -6.52 22.04
C GLY A 143 11.78 -5.72 22.44
N ARG A 144 11.95 -4.60 23.15
CA ARG A 144 10.85 -3.71 23.49
C ARG A 144 10.55 -2.77 22.34
N ILE A 145 9.27 -2.61 22.03
CA ILE A 145 8.84 -1.75 20.93
C ILE A 145 9.08 -0.29 21.32
N THR A 146 9.86 0.40 20.49
CA THR A 146 10.13 1.83 20.66
C THR A 146 9.24 2.68 19.76
N ARG A 147 8.91 2.18 18.56
CA ARG A 147 8.03 2.84 17.58
C ARG A 147 7.30 1.84 16.72
N LEU A 148 6.15 2.27 16.21
CA LEU A 148 5.38 1.61 15.16
C LEU A 148 4.62 2.67 14.34
N ASN A 149 4.29 2.34 13.09
CA ASN A 149 3.47 3.22 12.24
C ASN A 149 1.99 2.79 12.22
N SER A 150 1.13 3.69 11.72
CA SER A 150 -0.30 3.49 11.52
C SER A 150 -0.64 2.20 10.76
N ALA A 151 0.12 1.86 9.71
CA ALA A 151 -0.12 0.64 8.93
C ALA A 151 0.01 -0.64 9.78
N LEU A 152 0.94 -0.68 10.73
CA LEU A 152 1.06 -1.81 11.65
C LEU A 152 -0.14 -1.90 12.61
N GLU A 153 -0.62 -0.74 13.09
CA GLU A 153 -1.82 -0.64 13.94
C GLU A 153 -3.03 -1.25 13.22
N GLU A 154 -3.19 -0.95 11.93
CA GLU A 154 -4.27 -1.50 11.10
C GLU A 154 -4.10 -3.00 10.82
N ILE A 155 -2.91 -3.45 10.43
CA ILE A 155 -2.64 -4.86 10.12
C ILE A 155 -2.95 -5.75 11.33
N PHE A 156 -2.48 -5.38 12.52
CA PHE A 156 -2.65 -6.20 13.71
C PHE A 156 -3.84 -5.81 14.60
N SER A 157 -4.53 -4.71 14.28
CA SER A 157 -5.58 -4.12 15.11
C SER A 157 -5.10 -3.85 16.54
N LEU A 158 -3.92 -3.24 16.65
CA LEU A 158 -3.23 -2.92 17.89
C LEU A 158 -3.17 -1.39 18.07
N ALA A 159 -3.40 -0.91 19.29
CA ALA A 159 -3.21 0.50 19.61
C ALA A 159 -1.74 0.80 19.93
N ARG A 160 -1.19 1.88 19.38
CA ARG A 160 0.18 2.33 19.66
C ARG A 160 0.51 2.42 21.15
N ASP A 161 -0.40 2.97 21.94
CA ASP A 161 -0.21 3.19 23.38
C ASP A 161 -0.15 1.88 24.19
N GLU A 162 -0.71 0.80 23.65
CA GLU A 162 -0.65 -0.54 24.27
C GLU A 162 0.59 -1.33 23.81
N ALA A 163 1.17 -0.97 22.67
CA ALA A 163 2.28 -1.70 22.06
C ALA A 163 3.65 -1.12 22.42
N VAL A 164 3.79 0.21 22.51
CA VAL A 164 5.07 0.85 22.84
C VAL A 164 5.51 0.52 24.26
N GLY A 165 6.74 0.05 24.43
CA GLY A 165 7.34 -0.37 25.70
C GLY A 165 7.16 -1.85 26.03
N GLU A 166 6.18 -2.50 25.43
CA GLU A 166 5.94 -3.94 25.56
C GLU A 166 6.92 -4.74 24.70
N LYS A 167 7.10 -6.03 25.04
CA LYS A 167 7.93 -6.93 24.24
C LYS A 167 7.19 -7.34 22.97
N ALA A 168 7.88 -7.28 21.84
CA ALA A 168 7.31 -7.65 20.56
C ALA A 168 6.71 -9.07 20.57
N GLU A 169 7.38 -10.04 21.18
CA GLU A 169 6.94 -11.44 21.28
C GLU A 169 5.61 -11.61 22.04
N GLU A 170 5.30 -10.72 22.97
CA GLU A 170 4.09 -10.80 23.80
C GLU A 170 2.85 -10.23 23.07
N LEU A 171 3.06 -9.43 22.02
CA LEU A 171 1.99 -8.76 21.28
C LEU A 171 1.37 -9.62 20.18
N PHE A 172 2.13 -10.58 19.64
CA PHE A 172 1.70 -11.42 18.52
C PHE A 172 1.25 -12.82 18.97
N ALA A 173 0.64 -13.58 18.06
CA ALA A 173 0.23 -14.96 18.33
C ALA A 173 1.44 -15.88 18.58
N GLU A 174 1.24 -17.01 19.28
CA GLU A 174 2.32 -17.96 19.61
C GLU A 174 3.10 -18.42 18.38
N ASP A 175 2.41 -18.76 17.27
CA ASP A 175 3.04 -19.17 16.01
C ASP A 175 4.03 -18.11 15.45
N PHE A 176 3.72 -16.84 15.68
CA PHE A 176 4.59 -15.73 15.29
C PHE A 176 5.80 -15.63 16.21
N ALA A 177 5.59 -15.69 17.53
CA ALA A 177 6.66 -15.61 18.52
C ALA A 177 7.67 -16.75 18.33
N ASP A 178 7.21 -17.97 18.10
CA ASP A 178 8.06 -19.14 17.83
C ASP A 178 8.91 -18.95 16.57
N THR A 179 8.28 -18.48 15.48
CA THR A 179 8.99 -18.20 14.22
C THR A 179 10.03 -17.10 14.41
N LEU A 180 9.65 -16.03 15.13
CA LEU A 180 10.53 -14.91 15.42
C LEU A 180 11.74 -15.35 16.23
N HIS A 181 11.55 -16.15 17.29
CA HIS A 181 12.64 -16.72 18.07
C HIS A 181 13.59 -17.57 17.23
N GLN A 182 13.07 -18.39 16.32
CA GLN A 182 13.90 -19.18 15.40
C GLN A 182 14.72 -18.29 14.47
N VAL A 183 14.13 -17.20 13.96
CA VAL A 183 14.79 -16.28 13.03
C VAL A 183 15.77 -15.35 13.73
N LEU A 184 15.52 -14.92 14.97
CA LEU A 184 16.46 -14.12 15.77
C LEU A 184 17.64 -14.98 16.25
N GLY A 185 17.38 -16.23 16.64
CA GLY A 185 18.40 -17.15 17.15
C GLY A 185 18.99 -16.68 18.50
N PRO A 186 20.17 -17.19 18.90
CA PRO A 186 20.73 -16.95 20.23
C PRO A 186 21.22 -15.50 20.44
N GLU A 187 21.46 -14.75 19.37
CA GLU A 187 21.86 -13.34 19.42
C GLU A 187 20.66 -12.39 19.65
N GLY A 188 19.43 -12.92 19.62
CA GLY A 188 18.22 -12.13 19.84
C GLY A 188 18.10 -10.97 18.84
N TRP A 189 17.77 -9.79 19.35
CA TRP A 189 17.57 -8.56 18.57
C TRP A 189 18.87 -7.89 18.13
N GLN A 190 20.04 -8.46 18.46
CA GLN A 190 21.34 -7.96 18.04
C GLN A 190 21.76 -8.51 16.66
N LEU A 191 21.02 -8.09 15.62
CA LEU A 191 21.20 -8.55 14.25
C LEU A 191 22.47 -8.00 13.58
N ARG A 192 23.29 -8.89 13.02
CA ARG A 192 24.44 -8.48 12.17
C ARG A 192 24.08 -8.23 10.71
N GLN A 193 23.00 -8.85 10.24
CA GLN A 193 22.56 -8.81 8.84
C GLN A 193 21.05 -8.86 8.79
N THR A 194 20.50 -8.36 7.68
CA THR A 194 19.07 -8.45 7.41
C THR A 194 18.62 -9.90 7.28
N ARG A 195 17.54 -10.26 7.98
CA ARG A 195 16.90 -11.57 7.89
C ARG A 195 15.50 -11.41 7.32
N GLN A 196 15.01 -12.42 6.62
CA GLN A 196 13.71 -12.37 5.94
C GLN A 196 12.92 -13.65 6.20
N ILE A 197 11.62 -13.48 6.40
CA ILE A 197 10.62 -14.54 6.51
C ILE A 197 9.62 -14.31 5.38
N TYR A 198 9.39 -15.35 4.58
CA TYR A 198 8.47 -15.29 3.46
C TYR A 198 7.20 -16.07 3.77
N LYS A 199 6.05 -15.47 3.49
CA LYS A 199 4.73 -16.10 3.62
C LYS A 199 4.51 -16.75 4.99
N LEU A 200 4.80 -16.03 6.06
CA LEU A 200 4.44 -16.46 7.41
C LEU A 200 2.91 -16.47 7.53
N HIS A 201 2.34 -17.63 7.82
CA HIS A 201 0.94 -17.76 8.18
C HIS A 201 0.80 -17.47 9.67
N THR A 202 -0.04 -16.49 9.99
CA THR A 202 -0.31 -16.10 11.38
C THR A 202 -1.73 -15.55 11.50
N ALA A 203 -2.10 -15.08 12.68
CA ALA A 203 -3.36 -14.41 12.91
C ALA A 203 -3.18 -13.20 13.82
N THR A 204 -4.08 -12.24 13.67
CA THR A 204 -4.27 -11.19 14.69
C THR A 204 -4.79 -11.78 15.99
N ARG A 205 -4.69 -11.03 17.10
CA ARG A 205 -5.33 -11.43 18.38
C ARG A 205 -6.84 -11.62 18.27
N ALA A 206 -7.49 -10.95 17.32
CA ALA A 206 -8.91 -11.11 17.01
C ALA A 206 -9.23 -12.34 16.15
N GLY A 207 -8.23 -13.16 15.78
CA GLY A 207 -8.41 -14.39 15.00
C GLY A 207 -8.46 -14.20 13.48
N ARG A 208 -8.24 -12.98 12.97
CA ARG A 208 -8.13 -12.72 11.51
C ARG A 208 -6.86 -13.37 10.96
N SER A 209 -7.00 -14.26 10.00
CA SER A 209 -5.87 -14.91 9.30
C SER A 209 -5.08 -13.90 8.48
N LEU A 210 -3.76 -14.01 8.54
CA LEU A 210 -2.79 -13.16 7.85
C LEU A 210 -1.71 -14.01 7.17
N ILE A 211 -1.22 -13.53 6.04
CA ILE A 211 0.00 -14.02 5.39
C ILE A 211 0.95 -12.85 5.25
N LEU A 212 2.09 -12.92 5.93
CA LEU A 212 3.04 -11.81 6.05
C LEU A 212 4.39 -12.16 5.40
N ASN A 213 4.98 -11.20 4.70
CA ASN A 213 6.43 -11.18 4.50
C ASN A 213 7.03 -10.26 5.55
N ILE A 214 8.11 -10.71 6.19
CA ILE A 214 8.76 -9.99 7.28
C ILE A 214 10.23 -9.80 6.94
N ALA A 215 10.73 -8.58 7.09
CA ALA A 215 12.16 -8.31 7.05
C ALA A 215 12.61 -7.69 8.37
N LEU A 216 13.67 -8.25 8.95
CA LEU A 216 14.30 -7.74 10.16
C LEU A 216 15.66 -7.16 9.78
N ALA A 217 15.87 -5.87 10.01
CA ALA A 217 17.11 -5.17 9.69
C ALA A 217 17.67 -4.49 10.94
N PRO A 218 19.01 -4.46 11.14
CA PRO A 218 19.60 -3.75 12.26
C PRO A 218 19.46 -2.23 12.11
N LEU A 219 19.16 -1.56 13.23
CA LEU A 219 19.17 -0.10 13.36
C LEU A 219 20.45 0.35 14.07
N TRP A 220 21.12 1.35 13.49
CA TRP A 220 22.40 1.89 13.95
C TRP A 220 22.21 3.37 14.30
N ALA A 221 22.68 3.82 15.47
CA ALA A 221 22.70 5.25 15.80
C ALA A 221 23.90 5.97 15.18
N ASP A 222 25.03 5.29 15.14
CA ASP A 222 26.29 5.69 14.49
C ASP A 222 26.93 4.44 13.84
N SER A 223 28.01 4.62 13.10
CA SER A 223 28.59 3.56 12.23
C SER A 223 29.06 2.27 12.92
N ASP A 224 29.05 2.18 14.25
CA ASP A 224 29.55 1.00 14.98
C ASP A 224 28.69 0.61 16.21
N GLU A 225 27.57 1.32 16.47
CA GLU A 225 26.70 1.04 17.61
C GLU A 225 25.27 0.74 17.15
N GLN A 226 24.89 -0.53 17.25
CA GLN A 226 23.54 -0.98 16.99
C GLN A 226 22.65 -0.58 18.19
N THR A 227 21.61 0.20 17.92
CA THR A 227 20.64 0.63 18.93
C THR A 227 19.40 -0.24 19.00
N GLY A 228 19.16 -1.06 17.99
CA GLY A 228 18.00 -1.94 17.94
C GLY A 228 17.80 -2.59 16.58
N SER A 229 16.56 -2.93 16.28
CA SER A 229 16.16 -3.55 15.01
C SER A 229 14.89 -2.95 14.46
N LEU A 230 14.82 -2.81 13.14
CA LEU A 230 13.62 -2.46 12.38
C LEU A 230 13.00 -3.74 11.82
N VAL A 231 11.72 -3.93 12.09
CA VAL A 231 10.90 -5.00 11.53
C VAL A 231 9.91 -4.39 10.56
N VAL A 232 9.91 -4.93 9.35
CA VAL A 232 9.05 -4.52 8.25
C VAL A 232 8.07 -5.64 7.95
N PHE A 233 6.78 -5.33 7.89
CA PHE A 233 5.67 -6.26 7.69
C PHE A 233 4.91 -5.91 6.43
N GLU A 234 4.93 -6.79 5.44
CA GLU A 234 4.11 -6.68 4.24
C GLU A 234 2.96 -7.69 4.33
N ASP A 235 1.72 -7.20 4.44
CA ASP A 235 0.53 -8.04 4.36
C ASP A 235 0.26 -8.40 2.89
N VAL A 236 0.43 -9.69 2.57
CA VAL A 236 0.26 -10.22 1.22
C VAL A 236 -0.98 -11.10 1.09
N THR A 237 -1.86 -11.09 2.10
CA THR A 237 -3.03 -11.98 2.21
C THR A 237 -3.95 -11.82 1.01
N GLU A 238 -4.41 -10.59 0.73
CA GLU A 238 -5.34 -10.32 -0.38
C GLU A 238 -4.71 -10.65 -1.74
N ARG A 239 -3.43 -10.27 -1.93
CA ARG A 239 -2.70 -10.57 -3.17
C ARG A 239 -2.63 -12.08 -3.43
N LEU A 240 -2.26 -12.88 -2.44
CA LEU A 240 -2.17 -14.33 -2.60
C LEU A 240 -3.55 -14.97 -2.84
N GLN A 241 -4.59 -14.50 -2.15
CA GLN A 241 -5.96 -15.00 -2.37
C GLN A 241 -6.43 -14.72 -3.81
N LEU A 242 -6.15 -13.52 -4.33
CA LEU A 242 -6.47 -13.16 -5.72
C LEU A 242 -5.67 -14.00 -6.71
N GLU A 243 -4.37 -14.22 -6.47
CA GLU A 243 -3.52 -15.08 -7.30
C GLU A 243 -4.05 -16.52 -7.35
N GLU A 244 -4.42 -17.10 -6.22
CA GLU A 244 -4.99 -18.45 -6.15
C GLU A 244 -6.33 -18.55 -6.91
N GLN A 245 -7.22 -17.55 -6.74
CA GLN A 245 -8.48 -17.49 -7.46
C GLN A 245 -8.27 -17.38 -8.97
N LEU A 246 -7.30 -16.58 -9.42
CA LEU A 246 -6.96 -16.45 -10.84
C LEU A 246 -6.40 -17.77 -11.39
N GLN A 247 -5.47 -18.41 -10.69
CA GLN A 247 -4.92 -19.71 -11.11
C GLN A 247 -6.01 -20.78 -11.18
N GLN A 248 -6.94 -20.79 -10.23
CA GLN A 248 -8.07 -21.73 -10.25
C GLN A 248 -8.98 -21.46 -11.45
N ARG A 249 -9.29 -20.20 -11.76
CA ARG A 249 -10.08 -19.83 -12.95
C ARG A 249 -9.40 -20.21 -14.25
N GLU A 250 -8.09 -19.98 -14.37
CA GLU A 250 -7.31 -20.35 -15.56
C GLU A 250 -7.29 -21.86 -15.77
N ARG A 251 -7.09 -22.64 -14.69
CA ARG A 251 -7.20 -24.11 -14.73
C ARG A 251 -8.58 -24.55 -15.18
N LEU A 252 -9.64 -23.96 -14.62
CA LEU A 252 -11.03 -24.29 -14.99
C LEU A 252 -11.33 -23.94 -16.46
N SER A 253 -10.86 -22.78 -16.94
CA SER A 253 -11.01 -22.38 -18.34
C SER A 253 -10.29 -23.34 -19.30
N SER A 254 -9.08 -23.77 -18.93
CA SER A 254 -8.27 -24.71 -19.75
C SER A 254 -8.92 -26.09 -19.82
N ILE A 255 -9.37 -26.62 -18.67
CA ILE A 255 -10.20 -27.84 -18.62
C ILE A 255 -11.44 -27.65 -19.47
N GLY A 256 -12.01 -26.44 -19.46
CA GLY A 256 -13.23 -26.16 -20.17
C GLY A 256 -13.12 -26.25 -21.69
N LEU A 257 -12.06 -25.66 -22.25
CA LEU A 257 -11.76 -25.71 -23.69
C LEU A 257 -11.48 -27.16 -24.15
N LEU A 258 -10.68 -27.91 -23.38
CA LEU A 258 -10.36 -29.30 -23.68
C LEU A 258 -11.60 -30.20 -23.57
N ALA A 259 -12.42 -30.00 -22.55
CA ALA A 259 -13.67 -30.74 -22.38
C ALA A 259 -14.62 -30.54 -23.57
N ALA A 260 -14.69 -29.34 -24.16
CA ALA A 260 -15.52 -29.08 -25.33
C ALA A 260 -15.13 -29.91 -26.55
N GLY A 261 -13.83 -29.98 -26.86
CA GLY A 261 -13.31 -30.79 -27.97
C GLY A 261 -13.44 -32.29 -27.71
N VAL A 262 -12.95 -32.75 -26.54
CA VAL A 262 -12.98 -34.18 -26.15
C VAL A 262 -14.41 -34.70 -26.10
N ALA A 263 -15.36 -33.92 -25.57
CA ALA A 263 -16.73 -34.38 -25.48
C ALA A 263 -17.40 -34.58 -26.82
N HIS A 264 -17.11 -33.72 -27.81
CA HIS A 264 -17.63 -33.92 -29.16
C HIS A 264 -17.05 -35.19 -29.81
N GLU A 265 -15.75 -35.41 -29.63
CA GLU A 265 -15.04 -36.57 -30.17
C GLU A 265 -15.43 -37.89 -29.47
N VAL A 266 -15.81 -37.86 -28.20
CA VAL A 266 -16.25 -39.04 -27.43
C VAL A 266 -17.75 -39.31 -27.60
N ASN A 267 -18.59 -38.28 -27.67
CA ASN A 267 -20.03 -38.47 -27.88
C ASN A 267 -20.34 -39.10 -29.25
N THR A 268 -19.53 -38.82 -30.27
CA THR A 268 -19.71 -39.38 -31.62
C THR A 268 -19.65 -40.93 -31.65
N PRO A 269 -18.58 -41.60 -31.18
CA PRO A 269 -18.51 -43.06 -31.12
C PRO A 269 -19.50 -43.65 -30.11
N LEU A 270 -19.75 -42.99 -28.97
CA LEU A 270 -20.74 -43.47 -27.98
C LEU A 270 -22.16 -43.50 -28.56
N THR A 271 -22.56 -42.47 -29.31
CA THR A 271 -23.84 -42.44 -30.02
C THR A 271 -23.97 -43.60 -31.01
N GLY A 272 -22.87 -43.93 -31.70
CA GLY A 272 -22.81 -45.10 -32.57
C GLY A 272 -23.00 -46.42 -31.80
N VAL A 273 -22.29 -46.59 -30.68
CA VAL A 273 -22.42 -47.78 -29.81
C VAL A 273 -23.84 -47.90 -29.24
N SER A 274 -24.43 -46.82 -28.72
CA SER A 274 -25.81 -46.82 -28.23
C SER A 274 -26.81 -47.15 -29.34
N SER A 275 -26.62 -46.61 -30.55
CA SER A 275 -27.51 -46.89 -31.69
C SER A 275 -27.44 -48.35 -32.14
N TYR A 276 -26.24 -48.90 -32.31
CA TYR A 276 -26.07 -50.31 -32.71
C TYR A 276 -26.56 -51.28 -31.63
N THR A 277 -26.28 -51.00 -30.36
CA THR A 277 -26.79 -51.83 -29.26
C THR A 277 -28.31 -51.80 -29.18
N GLN A 278 -28.93 -50.62 -29.35
CA GLN A 278 -30.39 -50.49 -29.40
C GLN A 278 -31.00 -51.24 -30.59
N MET A 279 -30.37 -51.14 -31.78
CA MET A 279 -30.82 -51.86 -32.96
C MET A 279 -30.78 -53.38 -32.75
N LEU A 280 -29.68 -53.91 -32.18
CA LEU A 280 -29.54 -55.33 -31.88
C LEU A 280 -30.51 -55.79 -30.79
N LEU A 281 -30.77 -54.98 -29.77
CA LEU A 281 -31.78 -55.27 -28.74
C LEU A 281 -33.18 -55.42 -29.33
N ASN A 282 -33.54 -54.60 -30.33
CA ASN A 282 -34.82 -54.68 -31.03
C ASN A 282 -34.93 -55.91 -31.95
N MET A 283 -33.81 -56.49 -32.38
CA MET A 283 -33.76 -57.67 -33.26
C MET A 283 -33.71 -59.00 -32.49
N LEU A 284 -33.35 -58.98 -31.21
CA LEU A 284 -33.18 -60.16 -30.37
C LEU A 284 -34.38 -60.35 -29.43
N PRO A 285 -34.94 -61.56 -29.30
CA PRO A 285 -35.96 -61.85 -28.31
C PRO A 285 -35.43 -61.63 -26.88
N GLU A 286 -36.28 -61.15 -25.97
CA GLU A 286 -35.89 -60.78 -24.60
C GLU A 286 -35.25 -61.93 -23.80
N ASN A 287 -35.61 -63.18 -24.13
CA ASN A 287 -35.08 -64.38 -23.48
C ASN A 287 -33.70 -64.81 -24.03
N ASP A 288 -33.16 -64.14 -25.04
CA ASP A 288 -31.83 -64.45 -25.58
C ASP A 288 -30.75 -63.97 -24.58
N PRO A 289 -29.79 -64.82 -24.19
CA PRO A 289 -28.72 -64.43 -23.28
C PRO A 289 -27.86 -63.24 -23.77
N LYS A 290 -27.81 -62.98 -25.09
CA LYS A 290 -27.16 -61.79 -25.68
C LYS A 290 -27.95 -60.51 -25.44
N HIS A 291 -29.28 -60.59 -25.25
CA HIS A 291 -30.13 -59.43 -24.96
C HIS A 291 -29.69 -58.78 -23.63
N ALA A 292 -29.47 -59.58 -22.58
CA ALA A 292 -28.98 -59.09 -21.30
C ALA A 292 -27.58 -58.46 -21.36
N LEU A 293 -26.70 -58.99 -22.21
CA LEU A 293 -25.36 -58.43 -22.44
C LEU A 293 -25.44 -57.09 -23.18
N LEU A 294 -26.24 -56.99 -24.24
CA LEU A 294 -26.44 -55.75 -24.98
C LEU A 294 -27.05 -54.64 -24.12
N GLN A 295 -28.01 -54.98 -23.24
CA GLN A 295 -28.55 -54.03 -22.25
C GLN A 295 -27.48 -53.50 -21.29
N LYS A 296 -26.49 -54.31 -20.92
CA LYS A 296 -25.37 -53.85 -20.09
C LYS A 296 -24.46 -52.91 -20.87
N VAL A 297 -24.14 -53.23 -22.13
CA VAL A 297 -23.31 -52.37 -22.99
C VAL A 297 -24.00 -51.03 -23.25
N HIS A 298 -25.29 -51.03 -23.57
CA HIS A 298 -26.09 -49.83 -23.78
C HIS A 298 -26.06 -48.92 -22.55
N ARG A 299 -26.31 -49.47 -21.35
CA ARG A 299 -26.22 -48.72 -20.08
C ARG A 299 -24.83 -48.14 -19.80
N GLN A 300 -23.76 -48.82 -20.20
CA GLN A 300 -22.41 -48.28 -20.05
C GLN A 300 -22.13 -47.13 -21.03
N ALA A 301 -22.65 -47.23 -22.26
CA ALA A 301 -22.55 -46.14 -23.23
C ALA A 301 -23.29 -44.89 -22.75
N ASP A 302 -24.53 -45.06 -22.26
CA ASP A 302 -25.31 -43.95 -21.70
C ASP A 302 -24.61 -43.29 -20.51
N ARG A 303 -24.05 -44.10 -19.60
CA ARG A 303 -23.28 -43.60 -18.45
C ARG A 303 -22.04 -42.82 -18.89
N ALA A 304 -21.34 -43.27 -19.94
CA ALA A 304 -20.20 -42.54 -20.48
C ALA A 304 -20.63 -41.20 -21.09
N THR A 305 -21.74 -41.15 -21.81
CA THR A 305 -22.32 -39.92 -22.36
C THR A 305 -22.72 -38.95 -21.25
N GLU A 306 -23.29 -39.44 -20.15
CA GLU A 306 -23.64 -38.62 -18.98
C GLU A 306 -22.40 -37.99 -18.33
N ILE A 307 -21.33 -38.75 -18.14
CA ILE A 307 -20.05 -38.25 -17.58
C ILE A 307 -19.47 -37.14 -18.48
N VAL A 308 -19.46 -37.37 -19.79
CA VAL A 308 -18.96 -36.42 -20.78
C VAL A 308 -19.77 -35.12 -20.79
N ASN A 309 -21.11 -35.23 -20.73
CA ASN A 309 -21.99 -34.07 -20.68
C ASN A 309 -21.88 -33.29 -19.37
N ASN A 310 -21.67 -33.98 -18.23
CA ASN A 310 -21.41 -33.32 -16.95
C ASN A 310 -20.11 -32.52 -16.97
N LEU A 311 -19.05 -33.06 -17.59
CA LEU A 311 -17.78 -32.35 -17.77
C LEU A 311 -17.94 -31.11 -18.67
N LEU A 312 -18.72 -31.21 -19.76
CA LEU A 312 -19.07 -30.09 -20.64
C LEU A 312 -19.85 -28.98 -19.92
N ASN A 313 -20.83 -29.35 -19.11
CA ASN A 313 -21.66 -28.40 -18.40
C ASN A 313 -20.87 -27.67 -17.30
N PHE A 314 -19.93 -28.37 -16.65
CA PHE A 314 -18.99 -27.77 -15.70
C PHE A 314 -18.06 -26.74 -16.37
N SER A 315 -17.56 -27.08 -17.56
CA SER A 315 -16.76 -26.20 -18.41
C SER A 315 -17.48 -24.91 -18.84
N ARG A 316 -18.74 -25.02 -19.25
CA ARG A 316 -19.55 -23.91 -19.77
C ARG A 316 -20.16 -23.06 -18.65
N THR A 317 -19.32 -22.38 -17.87
CA THR A 317 -19.82 -21.46 -16.84
C THR A 317 -20.32 -20.10 -17.41
N GLY A 318 -20.16 -19.82 -18.71
CA GLY A 318 -20.40 -18.49 -19.30
C GLY A 318 -21.65 -18.27 -20.17
N SER A 319 -22.55 -19.23 -20.36
CA SER A 319 -23.75 -18.99 -21.19
C SER A 319 -24.73 -18.06 -20.47
N ALA A 320 -25.14 -16.98 -21.14
CA ALA A 320 -26.15 -16.01 -20.70
C ALA A 320 -27.49 -16.72 -20.47
N ALA A 321 -27.61 -17.35 -19.31
CA ALA A 321 -28.84 -17.97 -18.86
C ALA A 321 -29.67 -16.83 -18.27
N GLU A 322 -30.89 -16.63 -18.77
CA GLU A 322 -31.76 -15.55 -18.27
C GLU A 322 -31.97 -15.71 -16.76
N PHE A 323 -31.63 -14.66 -16.02
CA PHE A 323 -31.90 -14.57 -14.60
C PHE A 323 -33.29 -13.99 -14.41
N ASN A 324 -34.16 -14.67 -13.67
CA ASN A 324 -35.53 -14.25 -13.41
C ASN A 324 -35.85 -14.44 -11.92
N GLY A 325 -36.96 -13.87 -11.45
CA GLY A 325 -37.51 -14.19 -10.12
C GLY A 325 -38.00 -15.63 -10.08
N ILE A 326 -37.45 -16.43 -9.16
CA ILE A 326 -37.70 -17.86 -9.06
C ILE A 326 -38.37 -18.19 -7.73
N ASP A 327 -39.42 -18.98 -7.81
CA ASP A 327 -40.00 -19.72 -6.70
C ASP A 327 -39.20 -21.02 -6.49
N ILE A 328 -38.44 -21.09 -5.40
CA ILE A 328 -37.58 -22.25 -5.08
C ILE A 328 -38.41 -23.50 -4.79
N HIS A 329 -39.59 -23.38 -4.17
CA HIS A 329 -40.43 -24.54 -3.89
C HIS A 329 -40.86 -25.21 -5.18
N ARG A 330 -41.28 -24.41 -6.16
CA ARG A 330 -41.65 -24.92 -7.47
C ARG A 330 -40.51 -25.68 -8.15
N VAL A 331 -39.28 -25.13 -8.12
CA VAL A 331 -38.12 -25.80 -8.72
C VAL A 331 -37.79 -27.11 -7.98
N LEU A 332 -37.88 -27.14 -6.65
CA LEU A 332 -37.67 -28.36 -5.87
C LEU A 332 -38.73 -29.41 -6.19
N ASP A 333 -40.00 -29.03 -6.27
CA ASP A 333 -41.10 -29.92 -6.59
C ASP A 333 -40.98 -30.50 -8.01
N ASP A 334 -40.68 -29.67 -9.00
CA ASP A 334 -40.42 -30.09 -10.38
C ASP A 334 -39.23 -31.08 -10.43
N THR A 335 -38.20 -30.86 -9.60
CA THR A 335 -37.05 -31.77 -9.49
C THR A 335 -37.43 -33.11 -8.86
N LEU A 336 -38.23 -33.09 -7.79
CA LEU A 336 -38.71 -34.30 -7.13
C LEU A 336 -39.60 -35.14 -8.05
N GLN A 337 -40.47 -34.47 -8.81
CA GLN A 337 -41.34 -35.15 -9.78
C GLN A 337 -40.53 -35.86 -10.86
N LEU A 338 -39.45 -35.24 -11.34
CA LEU A 338 -38.54 -35.85 -12.31
C LEU A 338 -37.85 -37.12 -11.76
N LEU A 339 -37.48 -37.11 -10.48
CA LEU A 339 -36.72 -38.19 -9.83
C LEU A 339 -37.60 -39.25 -9.14
N GLU A 340 -38.90 -39.02 -9.03
CA GLU A 340 -39.84 -39.89 -8.32
C GLU A 340 -39.75 -41.39 -8.70
N PRO A 341 -39.64 -41.78 -9.99
CA PRO A 341 -39.52 -43.19 -10.36
C PRO A 341 -38.24 -43.85 -9.82
N GLN A 342 -37.15 -43.09 -9.72
CA GLN A 342 -35.86 -43.59 -9.23
C GLN A 342 -35.87 -43.70 -7.70
N LEU A 343 -36.42 -42.68 -7.02
CA LEU A 343 -36.50 -42.62 -5.56
C LEU A 343 -37.44 -43.70 -5.01
N ARG A 344 -38.58 -43.96 -5.68
CA ARG A 344 -39.50 -45.05 -5.32
C ARG A 344 -38.87 -46.43 -5.44
N ARG A 345 -38.08 -46.68 -6.51
CA ARG A 345 -37.35 -47.95 -6.70
C ARG A 345 -36.35 -48.21 -5.58
N SER A 346 -35.75 -47.17 -5.03
CA SER A 346 -34.81 -47.22 -3.92
C SER A 346 -35.48 -47.20 -2.53
N GLN A 347 -36.82 -47.28 -2.47
CA GLN A 347 -37.66 -47.18 -1.26
C GLN A 347 -37.27 -46.01 -0.32
N ILE A 348 -36.93 -44.86 -0.90
CA ILE A 348 -36.59 -43.66 -0.14
C ILE A 348 -37.85 -42.88 0.22
N GLU A 349 -37.99 -42.54 1.50
CA GLU A 349 -39.01 -41.62 1.99
C GLU A 349 -38.57 -40.16 1.77
N ILE A 350 -39.42 -39.36 1.15
CA ILE A 350 -39.17 -37.93 0.94
C ILE A 350 -39.98 -37.12 1.94
N ILE A 351 -39.31 -36.31 2.76
CA ILE A 351 -39.94 -35.34 3.66
C ILE A 351 -39.73 -33.93 3.12
N ARG A 352 -40.80 -33.14 3.10
CA ARG A 352 -40.78 -31.75 2.67
C ARG A 352 -41.06 -30.84 3.87
N GLU A 353 -40.09 -30.01 4.21
CA GLU A 353 -40.16 -29.02 5.29
C GLU A 353 -40.02 -27.63 4.68
N TYR A 354 -41.03 -27.21 3.92
CA TYR A 354 -41.02 -25.92 3.24
C TYR A 354 -41.60 -24.84 4.15
N THR A 355 -40.90 -23.71 4.25
CA THR A 355 -41.42 -22.53 4.95
C THR A 355 -42.49 -21.86 4.09
N ASP A 356 -43.61 -21.43 4.68
CA ASP A 356 -44.78 -20.91 3.94
C ASP A 356 -44.52 -19.63 3.12
N ASN A 357 -43.46 -18.88 3.41
CA ASN A 357 -43.22 -17.56 2.81
C ASN A 357 -41.74 -17.32 2.47
N LEU A 358 -41.22 -18.09 1.52
CA LEU A 358 -39.87 -17.91 1.01
C LEU A 358 -39.86 -16.80 -0.07
N PRO A 359 -39.01 -15.76 0.04
CA PRO A 359 -38.90 -14.72 -0.97
C PRO A 359 -38.40 -15.30 -2.29
N GLN A 360 -38.80 -14.68 -3.41
CA GLN A 360 -38.30 -15.07 -4.72
C GLN A 360 -36.79 -14.85 -4.79
N VAL A 361 -36.09 -15.86 -5.31
CA VAL A 361 -34.65 -15.79 -5.52
C VAL A 361 -34.38 -15.39 -6.95
N TYR A 362 -33.49 -14.43 -7.16
CA TYR A 362 -33.07 -14.03 -8.50
C TYR A 362 -31.99 -14.99 -9.00
N GLY A 363 -32.29 -15.75 -10.06
CA GLY A 363 -31.39 -16.81 -10.51
C GLY A 363 -31.81 -17.43 -11.83
N ASN A 364 -31.20 -18.56 -12.17
CA ASN A 364 -31.60 -19.39 -13.30
C ASN A 364 -32.21 -20.72 -12.83
N SER A 365 -33.47 -20.96 -13.16
CA SER A 365 -34.25 -22.10 -12.67
C SER A 365 -33.68 -23.43 -13.15
N VAL A 366 -33.21 -23.51 -14.41
CA VAL A 366 -32.62 -24.72 -15.00
C VAL A 366 -31.31 -25.10 -14.29
N LYS A 367 -30.44 -24.12 -14.02
CA LYS A 367 -29.20 -24.36 -13.26
C LYS A 367 -29.49 -24.79 -11.82
N LEU A 368 -30.47 -24.18 -11.16
CA LEU A 368 -30.87 -24.59 -9.81
C LEU A 368 -31.47 -26.00 -9.79
N GLN A 369 -32.31 -26.34 -10.76
CA GLN A 369 -32.86 -27.68 -10.94
C GLN A 369 -31.74 -28.72 -11.10
N GLN A 370 -30.68 -28.39 -11.82
CA GLN A 370 -29.49 -29.25 -11.96
C GLN A 370 -28.75 -29.44 -10.62
N VAL A 371 -28.58 -28.37 -9.84
CA VAL A 371 -27.97 -28.47 -8.50
C VAL A 371 -28.81 -29.39 -7.60
N PHE A 372 -30.12 -29.18 -7.53
CA PHE A 372 -31.01 -30.00 -6.72
C PHE A 372 -31.03 -31.45 -7.19
N THR A 373 -31.03 -31.70 -8.50
CA THR A 373 -30.93 -33.05 -9.08
C THR A 373 -29.67 -33.75 -8.58
N ASN A 374 -28.51 -33.08 -8.67
CA ASN A 374 -27.23 -33.65 -8.23
C ASN A 374 -27.22 -33.93 -6.72
N LEU A 375 -27.74 -33.01 -5.90
CA LEU A 375 -27.80 -33.20 -4.45
C LEU A 375 -28.71 -34.37 -4.06
N ILE A 376 -29.89 -34.47 -4.66
CA ILE A 376 -30.86 -35.54 -4.38
C ILE A 376 -30.31 -36.91 -4.82
N LEU A 377 -29.66 -36.97 -6.00
CA LEU A 377 -29.02 -38.19 -6.49
C LEU A 377 -27.84 -38.60 -5.59
N ASN A 378 -26.99 -37.66 -5.17
CA ASN A 378 -25.90 -37.93 -4.23
C ASN A 378 -26.42 -38.41 -2.86
N ALA A 379 -27.51 -37.83 -2.38
CA ALA A 379 -28.16 -38.25 -1.15
C ALA A 379 -28.72 -39.67 -1.27
N ARG A 380 -29.39 -40.00 -2.39
CA ARG A 380 -29.84 -41.37 -2.70
C ARG A 380 -28.67 -42.34 -2.70
N ASP A 381 -27.60 -42.02 -3.43
CA ASP A 381 -26.46 -42.93 -3.61
C ASP A 381 -25.69 -43.17 -2.30
N SER A 382 -25.77 -42.23 -1.36
CA SER A 382 -25.22 -42.38 -0.01
C SER A 382 -26.05 -43.30 0.89
N ILE A 383 -27.32 -43.59 0.54
CA ILE A 383 -28.20 -44.49 1.29
C ILE A 383 -27.96 -45.94 0.83
N ALA A 384 -26.99 -46.59 1.48
CA ALA A 384 -26.42 -47.88 1.04
C ALA A 384 -27.39 -49.08 0.99
N ASN A 385 -28.49 -49.07 1.74
CA ASN A 385 -29.35 -50.26 1.94
C ASN A 385 -30.81 -50.10 1.47
N GLY A 386 -31.10 -49.07 0.67
CA GLY A 386 -32.42 -48.94 0.02
C GLY A 386 -33.60 -48.76 0.98
N ASN A 387 -33.38 -48.25 2.20
CA ASN A 387 -34.40 -47.81 3.14
C ASN A 387 -33.82 -46.60 3.88
N GLY A 388 -34.25 -45.41 3.51
CA GLY A 388 -33.73 -44.18 4.07
C GLY A 388 -34.64 -43.00 3.78
N ARG A 389 -34.27 -41.85 4.30
CA ARG A 389 -35.09 -40.65 4.25
C ARG A 389 -34.26 -39.48 3.72
N ILE A 390 -34.84 -38.73 2.79
CA ILE A 390 -34.28 -37.46 2.32
C ILE A 390 -35.26 -36.36 2.72
N THR A 391 -34.79 -35.43 3.54
CA THR A 391 -35.56 -34.24 3.94
C THR A 391 -35.11 -33.04 3.13
N LEU A 392 -36.05 -32.37 2.46
CA LEU A 392 -35.80 -31.09 1.79
C LEU A 392 -36.42 -29.98 2.63
N ALA A 393 -35.58 -29.10 3.16
CA ALA A 393 -35.99 -27.97 3.98
C ALA A 393 -35.64 -26.64 3.30
N THR A 394 -36.54 -25.66 3.40
CA THR A 394 -36.26 -24.26 3.01
C THR A 394 -36.45 -23.36 4.22
N ARG A 395 -35.50 -22.44 4.46
CA ARG A 395 -35.48 -21.51 5.60
C ARG A 395 -35.03 -20.13 5.12
N ASN A 396 -35.49 -19.07 5.77
CA ASN A 396 -34.93 -17.73 5.59
C ASN A 396 -33.66 -17.62 6.45
N GLY A 397 -32.65 -16.91 5.97
CA GLY A 397 -31.34 -16.80 6.65
C GLY A 397 -31.37 -16.03 7.98
N ASP A 398 -32.52 -15.46 8.35
CA ASP A 398 -32.71 -14.65 9.55
C ASP A 398 -33.46 -15.39 10.68
N ASP A 399 -33.68 -16.72 10.57
CA ASP A 399 -34.32 -17.58 11.59
C ASP A 399 -33.45 -18.78 12.03
#